data_AF-A0A8S2YWI0-F1
#
_entry.id   AF-A0A8S2YWI0-F1
#
_cell.length_a   1.000
_cell.length_b   1.000
_cell.length_c   1.000
_cell.angle_alpha   90.00
_cell.angle_beta   90.00
_cell.angle_gamma   90.00
#
_symmetry.space_group_name_H-M   'P 1'
#
loop_
_entity.id
_entity.type
_entity.pdbx_description
1 polymer ?
#
loop_
_entity_poly.entity_id
_entity_poly.type
_entity_poly.pdbx_seq_one_letter_code
_entity_poly.pdbx_strand_id
1 'polypeptide(L)'
;MHDFAEGVCCQVIIAMLKEASTKRILTYGQVEQRLSIFEYGANDKSNKPPVIQKKHLNKRRIVGSASQKMCLFRLFPIIFNYIIDQLDTKQIYICLREIVGHVYACPFRKSWLSYLRSLTI
;
A
#
# COMPACT_ATOMS: atom_id res chain seq x y z
N MET A 1 9.57 10.85 -4.94
CA MET A 1 8.19 10.97 -5.47
C MET A 1 7.17 11.08 -4.35
N HIS A 2 7.05 12.28 -3.79
CA HIS A 2 6.10 12.55 -2.71
C HIS A 2 4.66 12.55 -3.23
N ASP A 3 4.40 13.24 -4.35
CA ASP A 3 3.05 13.44 -4.88
C ASP A 3 2.33 12.15 -5.26
N PHE A 4 3.08 11.13 -5.66
CA PHE A 4 2.53 9.84 -6.05
C PHE A 4 2.11 9.00 -4.84
N ALA A 5 2.96 8.98 -3.80
CA ALA A 5 2.68 8.31 -2.54
C ALA A 5 1.53 9.00 -1.76
N GLU A 6 1.56 10.34 -1.72
CA GLU A 6 0.62 11.15 -0.95
C GLU A 6 -0.69 11.41 -1.68
N GLY A 7 -0.65 11.44 -3.00
CA GLY A 7 -1.82 11.59 -3.87
C GLY A 7 -2.39 10.23 -4.24
N VAL A 8 -1.95 9.68 -5.36
CA VAL A 8 -2.61 8.57 -6.07
C VAL A 8 -2.72 7.31 -5.20
N CYS A 9 -1.63 6.88 -4.57
CA CYS A 9 -1.63 5.68 -3.74
C CYS A 9 -2.62 5.79 -2.57
N CYS A 10 -2.66 6.95 -1.92
CA CYS A 10 -3.58 7.21 -0.83
C CYS A 10 -5.05 7.23 -1.29
N GLN A 11 -5.36 7.83 -2.44
CA GLN A 11 -6.73 7.87 -2.94
C GLN A 11 -7.27 6.47 -3.27
N VAL A 12 -6.46 5.61 -3.87
CA VAL A 12 -6.87 4.23 -4.16
C VAL A 12 -7.13 3.45 -2.88
N ILE A 13 -6.25 3.54 -1.87
CA ILE A 13 -6.45 2.88 -0.57
C ILE A 13 -7.73 3.38 0.11
N ILE A 14 -8.00 4.68 0.08
CA ILE A 14 -9.23 5.26 0.62
C ILE A 14 -10.46 4.75 -0.12
N ALA A 15 -10.40 4.62 -1.45
CA ALA A 15 -11.48 4.09 -2.26
C ALA A 15 -11.78 2.62 -1.88
N MET A 16 -10.76 1.78 -1.78
CA MET A 16 -10.90 0.38 -1.36
C MET A 16 -11.51 0.24 0.03
N LEU A 17 -11.02 1.02 1.00
CA LEU A 17 -11.53 0.98 2.37
C LEU A 17 -12.98 1.49 2.47
N LYS A 18 -13.34 2.51 1.68
CA LYS A 18 -14.73 2.99 1.58
C LYS A 18 -15.65 1.95 0.97
N GLU A 19 -15.23 1.31 -0.11
CA GLU A 19 -15.99 0.26 -0.76
C GLU A 19 -16.22 -0.92 0.20
N ALA A 20 -15.16 -1.38 0.88
CA ALA A 20 -15.24 -2.44 1.88
C ALA A 20 -16.20 -2.10 3.03
N SER A 21 -16.21 -0.84 3.47
CA SER A 21 -17.13 -0.35 4.49
C SER A 21 -18.57 -0.27 3.98
N THR A 22 -18.80 0.18 2.75
CA THR A 22 -20.14 0.25 2.14
C THR A 22 -20.74 -1.13 1.93
N LYS A 23 -19.92 -2.10 1.48
CA LYS A 23 -20.31 -3.51 1.35
C LYS A 23 -20.40 -4.25 2.69
N ARG A 24 -20.12 -3.57 3.82
CA ARG A 24 -20.11 -4.14 5.19
C ARG A 24 -19.16 -5.33 5.38
N ILE A 25 -18.12 -5.43 4.56
CA ILE A 25 -17.08 -6.47 4.64
C ILE A 25 -16.07 -6.12 5.76
N LEU A 26 -15.81 -4.83 5.93
CA LEU A 26 -14.81 -4.31 6.87
C LEU A 26 -15.31 -3.05 7.56
N THR A 27 -15.21 -3.03 8.89
CA THR A 27 -15.44 -1.82 9.69
C THR A 27 -14.14 -1.04 9.93
N TYR A 28 -14.25 0.25 10.20
CA TYR A 28 -13.08 1.08 10.49
C TYR A 28 -12.33 0.66 11.77
N GLY A 29 -13.03 0.13 12.77
CA GLY A 29 -12.38 -0.42 13.97
C GLY A 29 -11.52 -1.65 13.63
N GLN A 30 -12.00 -2.50 12.72
CA GLN A 30 -11.22 -3.64 12.23
C GLN A 30 -10.00 -3.19 11.42
N VAL A 31 -10.07 -2.09 10.65
CA VAL A 31 -8.89 -1.51 9.97
C VAL A 31 -7.81 -1.16 11.00
N GLU A 32 -8.18 -0.39 12.03
CA GLU A 32 -7.25 0.04 13.08
C GLU A 32 -6.66 -1.15 13.83
N GLN A 33 -7.50 -2.12 14.22
CA GLN A 33 -7.07 -3.36 14.87
C GLN A 33 -6.09 -4.15 13.99
N ARG A 34 -6.36 -4.32 12.70
CA ARG A 34 -5.49 -5.06 11.78
C ARG A 34 -4.14 -4.38 11.63
N LEU A 35 -4.11 -3.05 11.50
CA LEU A 35 -2.87 -2.28 11.41
C LEU A 35 -2.06 -2.33 12.71
N SER A 36 -2.72 -2.44 13.87
CA SER A 36 -2.04 -2.51 15.17
C SER A 36 -1.38 -3.86 15.41
N ILE A 37 -2.09 -4.97 15.13
CA ILE A 37 -1.62 -6.35 15.36
C ILE A 37 -0.69 -6.89 14.26
N PHE A 38 -0.67 -6.29 13.08
CA PHE A 38 0.19 -6.76 11.99
C PHE A 38 1.67 -6.67 12.38
N GLU A 39 2.41 -7.76 12.15
CA GLU A 39 3.84 -7.84 12.42
C GLU A 39 4.64 -7.24 11.26
N TYR A 40 5.19 -6.04 11.48
CA TYR A 40 5.99 -5.35 10.47
C TYR A 40 7.43 -5.86 10.51
N GLY A 41 7.94 -6.28 9.36
CA GLY A 41 9.34 -6.71 9.21
C GLY A 41 10.34 -5.59 9.45
N ALA A 42 11.62 -5.94 9.55
CA ALA A 42 12.71 -4.99 9.83
C ALA A 42 12.73 -3.78 8.88
N ASN A 43 12.39 -3.99 7.60
CA ASN A 43 12.36 -2.95 6.57
C ASN A 43 11.15 -2.00 6.67
N ASP A 44 10.09 -2.40 7.38
CA ASP A 44 8.83 -1.66 7.49
C ASP A 44 8.63 -1.02 8.87
N LYS A 45 9.37 -1.49 9.89
CA LYS A 45 9.20 -1.08 11.29
C LYS A 45 9.36 0.43 11.51
N SER A 46 10.31 1.06 10.84
CA SER A 46 10.53 2.51 10.91
C SER A 46 9.46 3.33 10.16
N ASN A 47 8.72 2.69 9.24
CA ASN A 47 7.72 3.31 8.38
C ASN A 47 6.33 2.70 8.59
N LYS A 48 6.01 2.24 9.81
CA LYS A 48 4.72 1.63 10.11
C LYS A 48 3.57 2.53 9.63
N PRO A 49 2.54 1.98 8.96
CA PRO A 49 1.37 2.71 8.53
C PRO A 49 0.78 3.54 9.67
N PRO A 50 0.30 4.75 9.37
CA PRO A 50 -0.32 5.59 10.37
C PRO A 50 -1.70 5.04 10.72
N VAL A 51 -2.21 5.41 11.90
CA VAL A 51 -3.55 5.02 12.32
C VAL A 51 -4.61 5.62 11.38
N ILE A 52 -5.38 4.75 10.73
CA ILE A 52 -6.46 5.16 9.83
C ILE A 52 -7.76 5.28 10.65
N GLN A 53 -8.04 6.50 11.11
CA GLN A 53 -9.29 6.80 11.80
C GLN A 53 -10.40 7.13 10.79
N LYS A 54 -11.66 6.91 11.16
CA LYS A 54 -12.84 7.22 10.33
C LYS A 54 -12.83 8.67 9.77
N LYS A 55 -12.32 9.62 10.56
CA LYS A 55 -12.18 11.03 10.16
C LYS A 55 -11.26 11.24 8.95
N HIS A 56 -10.26 10.39 8.76
CA HIS A 56 -9.29 10.45 7.65
C HIS A 56 -9.95 10.08 6.31
N LEU A 57 -10.86 9.10 6.31
CA LEU A 57 -11.58 8.67 5.10
C LEU A 57 -12.61 9.71 4.65
N ASN A 58 -13.30 10.36 5.60
CA ASN A 58 -14.24 11.44 5.30
C ASN A 58 -13.53 12.64 4.65
N LYS A 59 -12.33 12.97 5.13
CA LYS A 59 -11.49 14.04 4.57
C LYS A 59 -10.68 13.63 3.33
N ARG A 60 -10.88 12.40 2.82
CA ARG A 60 -10.11 11.81 1.70
C ARG A 60 -8.58 11.96 1.87
N ARG A 61 -8.08 11.87 3.11
CA ARG A 61 -6.67 12.08 3.42
C ARG A 61 -6.19 11.15 4.52
N ILE A 62 -5.15 10.37 4.22
CA ILE A 62 -4.40 9.58 5.21
C ILE A 62 -3.29 10.47 5.78
N VAL A 63 -3.24 10.62 7.12
CA VAL A 63 -2.22 11.42 7.82
C VAL A 63 -0.98 10.56 8.03
N GLY A 64 0.21 11.04 7.67
CA GLY A 64 1.48 10.32 7.82
C GLY A 64 2.50 10.81 6.78
N SER A 65 3.74 10.34 6.85
CA SER A 65 4.76 10.61 5.83
C SER A 65 4.49 9.83 4.53
N ALA A 66 5.09 10.27 3.42
CA ALA A 66 5.07 9.52 2.16
C ALA A 66 5.55 8.06 2.33
N SER A 67 6.58 7.81 3.15
CA SER A 67 7.09 6.45 3.40
C SER A 67 6.08 5.57 4.16
N GLN A 68 5.40 6.13 5.17
CA GLN A 68 4.34 5.42 5.90
C GLN A 68 3.14 5.09 5.01
N LYS A 69 2.76 6.02 4.12
CA LYS A 69 1.69 5.82 3.13
C LYS A 69 2.06 4.76 2.11
N MET A 70 3.31 4.75 1.63
CA MET A 70 3.81 3.71 0.74
C MET A 70 3.90 2.35 1.41
N CYS A 71 4.31 2.30 2.68
CA CYS A 71 4.31 1.07 3.48
C CYS A 71 2.90 0.47 3.54
N LEU A 72 1.90 1.29 3.87
CA LEU A 72 0.49 0.89 3.85
C LEU A 72 0.08 0.37 2.47
N PHE A 73 0.34 1.14 1.41
CA PHE A 73 -0.03 0.77 0.06
C PHE A 73 0.59 -0.57 -0.37
N ARG A 74 1.87 -0.80 -0.05
CA ARG A 74 2.60 -2.02 -0.38
C ARG A 74 2.10 -3.24 0.40
N LEU A 75 1.84 -3.06 1.70
CA LEU A 75 1.43 -4.15 2.59
C LEU A 75 -0.09 -4.38 2.61
N PHE A 76 -0.87 -3.49 1.99
CA PHE A 76 -2.33 -3.58 1.93
C PHE A 76 -2.86 -4.99 1.59
N PRO A 77 -2.37 -5.69 0.55
CA PRO A 77 -2.85 -7.02 0.21
C PRO A 77 -2.44 -8.12 1.17
N ILE A 78 -1.44 -7.89 1.99
CA ILE A 78 -1.01 -8.83 3.02
C ILE A 78 -1.88 -8.60 4.26
N ILE A 79 -2.07 -7.35 4.66
CA ILE A 79 -2.85 -6.96 5.84
C ILE A 79 -4.35 -7.28 5.65
N PHE A 80 -4.87 -7.07 4.44
CA PHE A 80 -6.29 -7.19 4.10
C PHE A 80 -6.54 -8.26 3.02
N ASN A 81 -5.77 -9.34 3.00
CA ASN A 81 -5.88 -10.39 1.99
C ASN A 81 -7.32 -10.91 1.77
N TYR A 82 -8.07 -11.08 2.86
CA TYR A 82 -9.39 -11.70 2.88
C TYR A 82 -10.50 -10.86 2.25
N ILE A 83 -10.28 -9.55 2.05
CA ILE A 83 -11.31 -8.65 1.46
C ILE A 83 -11.03 -8.32 0.01
N ILE A 84 -9.78 -8.43 -0.47
CA ILE A 84 -9.37 -7.83 -1.75
C ILE A 84 -10.15 -8.37 -2.94
N ASP A 85 -10.40 -9.68 -2.97
CA ASP A 85 -11.15 -10.32 -4.06
C ASP A 85 -12.63 -9.95 -4.09
N GLN A 86 -13.13 -9.33 -3.03
CA GLN A 86 -14.52 -8.88 -2.90
C GLN A 86 -14.71 -7.41 -3.32
N LEU A 87 -13.61 -6.72 -3.66
CA LEU A 87 -13.61 -5.29 -4.01
C LEU A 87 -13.48 -5.10 -5.52
N ASP A 88 -14.40 -4.33 -6.10
CA ASP A 88 -14.39 -3.94 -7.51
C ASP A 88 -13.21 -2.99 -7.79
N THR A 89 -12.83 -2.17 -6.80
CA THR A 89 -11.64 -1.30 -6.86
C THR A 89 -10.31 -2.06 -6.89
N LYS A 90 -10.31 -3.39 -6.73
CA LYS A 90 -9.10 -4.24 -6.84
C LYS A 90 -8.36 -4.03 -8.16
N GLN A 91 -9.06 -3.92 -9.28
CA GLN A 91 -8.42 -3.78 -10.59
C GLN A 91 -7.59 -2.49 -10.69
N ILE A 92 -8.12 -1.38 -10.15
CA ILE A 92 -7.43 -0.10 -10.07
C ILE A 92 -6.18 -0.22 -9.19
N TYR A 93 -6.31 -0.91 -8.06
CA TYR A 93 -5.20 -1.17 -7.16
C TYR A 93 -4.07 -1.99 -7.81
N ILE A 94 -4.41 -3.06 -8.55
CA ILE A 94 -3.43 -3.89 -9.27
C ILE A 94 -2.70 -3.06 -10.35
N CYS A 95 -3.45 -2.33 -11.17
CA CYS A 95 -2.86 -1.46 -12.19
C CYS A 95 -1.92 -0.42 -11.54
N LEU A 96 -2.35 0.23 -10.46
CA LEU A 96 -1.48 1.17 -9.75
C LEU A 96 -0.24 0.49 -9.16
N ARG A 97 -0.35 -0.74 -8.65
CA ARG A 97 0.77 -1.53 -8.14
C ARG A 97 1.83 -1.80 -9.21
N GLU A 98 1.40 -2.10 -10.44
CA GLU A 98 2.31 -2.27 -11.57
C GLU A 98 3.04 -0.97 -11.90
N ILE A 99 2.30 0.15 -11.98
CA ILE A 99 2.88 1.48 -12.19
C ILE A 99 3.90 1.81 -11.09
N VAL A 100 3.55 1.59 -9.83
CA VAL A 100 4.46 1.77 -8.68
C VAL A 100 5.72 0.92 -8.86
N GLY A 101 5.57 -0.34 -9.29
CA GLY A 101 6.69 -1.25 -9.55
C GLY A 101 7.66 -0.70 -10.59
N HIS A 102 7.15 -0.15 -11.69
CA HIS A 102 7.98 0.49 -12.72
C HIS A 102 8.62 1.78 -12.24
N VAL A 103 7.85 2.63 -11.56
CA VAL A 103 8.27 3.95 -11.09
C VAL A 103 9.37 3.85 -10.02
N TYR A 104 9.27 2.88 -9.12
CA TYR A 104 10.24 2.65 -8.04
C TYR A 104 11.26 1.56 -8.40
N ALA A 105 11.30 1.09 -9.64
CA ALA A 105 12.29 0.13 -10.08
C ALA A 105 13.70 0.70 -9.89
N CYS A 106 14.61 -0.12 -9.37
CA CYS A 106 16.01 0.26 -9.29
C CYS A 106 16.56 0.45 -10.71
N PRO A 107 17.11 1.62 -11.07
CA PRO A 107 17.71 1.81 -12.38
C PRO A 107 18.90 0.86 -12.52
N PHE A 108 18.89 0.02 -13.54
CA PHE A 108 19.98 -0.89 -13.84
C PHE A 108 20.90 -0.29 -14.89
N ARG A 109 22.22 -0.43 -14.70
CA ARG A 109 23.22 -0.05 -15.70
C ARG A 109 23.58 -1.26 -16.54
N LYS A 110 23.79 -1.07 -17.84
CA LYS A 110 24.26 -2.15 -18.74
C LYS A 110 25.57 -2.77 -18.24
N SER A 111 26.43 -2.00 -17.58
CA SER A 111 27.68 -2.50 -16.98
C SER A 111 27.47 -3.50 -15.83
N TRP A 112 26.27 -3.56 -15.25
CA TRP A 112 25.94 -4.52 -14.19
C TRP A 112 25.53 -5.89 -14.73
N LEU A 113 25.32 -6.03 -16.05
CA LEU A 113 24.86 -7.27 -16.66
C LEU A 113 25.84 -8.43 -16.46
N SER A 114 27.16 -8.17 -16.47
CA SER A 114 28.18 -9.20 -16.19
C SER A 114 28.08 -9.73 -14.76
N TYR A 115 27.88 -8.85 -13.78
CA TYR A 115 27.71 -9.20 -12.37
C TYR A 115 26.39 -9.93 -12.10
N LEU A 116 25.30 -9.54 -12.77
CA LEU A 116 24.01 -10.21 -12.64
C LEU A 116 24.04 -11.64 -13.21
N ARG A 117 24.79 -11.86 -14.31
CA ARG A 117 25.01 -13.21 -14.86
C ARG A 117 25.75 -14.14 -13.89
N SER A 118 26.64 -13.62 -13.05
CA SER A 118 27.33 -14.45 -12.04
C SER A 118 26.45 -14.80 -10.82
N LEU A 119 25.30 -14.15 -10.65
CA LEU A 119 24.36 -14.41 -9.55
C LEU A 119 23.25 -15.42 -9.93
N THR A 120 23.15 -15.77 -11.20
CA THR A 120 22.23 -16.82 -11.69
C THR A 120 23.01 -18.13 -11.78
N ILE A 121 23.01 -18.88 -10.68
CA ILE A 121 23.47 -20.28 -10.60
C ILE A 121 22.33 -21.19 -11.04
#